data_AF-A0A7Y5RRH9-F1
#
_entry.id   AF-A0A7Y5RRH9-F1
#
_cell.length_a   1.000
_cell.length_b   1.000
_cell.length_c   1.000
_cell.angle_alpha   90.00
_cell.angle_beta   90.00
_cell.angle_gamma   90.00
#
_symmetry.space_group_name_H-M   'P 1'
#
loop_
_entity.id
_entity.type
_entity.pdbx_description
1 polymer ?
#
loop_
_entity_poly.entity_id
_entity_poly.type
_entity_poly.pdbx_seq_one_letter_code
_entity_poly.pdbx_strand_id
1 'polypeptide(L)'
;MAAAATAGSSVTELLPTQNLRPASACISDLDGRFELRGLGPGEYLIVARQEYQLAESFVTIESNEAPDRVDLVFAAPGALRIHVLDTRTLPLSGVGVYLARCDGADISGISGTSDHNGMIEIDGLSPGEYVVKPTAAGVLDGVINSPHRVIVAAGRNAEFEIVLPALVELHLLVLVDGVPLATESVSLRHGTSASQKGRTDETGAANFKGVIPGAVRLTYEKAGKKWEASLDIPNDPLQSLNADLQPMD
;
A
#
# COMPACT_ATOMS: atom_id res chain seq x y z
N MET A 1 -4.46 40.02 3.42
CA MET A 1 -4.88 39.32 4.65
C MET A 1 -3.63 38.72 5.27
N ALA A 2 -3.23 39.11 6.48
CA ALA A 2 -2.02 38.58 7.11
C ALA A 2 -2.43 37.48 8.10
N ALA A 3 -2.02 36.26 7.84
CA ALA A 3 -2.35 35.11 8.69
C ALA A 3 -1.06 34.34 9.01
N ALA A 4 -1.05 33.62 10.13
CA ALA A 4 0.14 32.91 10.59
C ALA A 4 -0.11 31.40 10.55
N ALA A 5 0.67 30.71 9.73
CA ALA A 5 0.96 29.29 9.84
C ALA A 5 2.26 29.13 10.67
N THR A 6 2.62 27.89 10.98
CA THR A 6 3.90 27.60 11.65
C THR A 6 5.04 27.66 10.62
N ALA A 7 6.22 28.14 11.03
CA ALA A 7 7.37 28.41 10.15
C ALA A 7 7.82 27.22 9.29
N GLY A 8 8.19 27.53 8.04
CA GLY A 8 8.85 26.60 7.10
C GLY A 8 7.89 25.97 6.08
N SER A 9 7.99 26.41 4.83
CA SER A 9 7.47 25.78 3.61
C SER A 9 6.13 25.04 3.75
N SER A 10 5.09 25.74 4.23
CA SER A 10 3.73 25.18 4.21
C SER A 10 3.00 25.64 2.95
N VAL A 11 2.32 24.71 2.26
CA VAL A 11 1.41 25.06 1.16
C VAL A 11 0.05 25.32 1.79
N THR A 12 -0.45 26.55 1.62
CA THR A 12 -1.78 26.92 2.09
C THR A 12 -2.73 27.00 0.91
N GLU A 13 -3.71 26.10 0.86
CA GLU A 13 -4.76 26.06 -0.16
C GLU A 13 -6.08 26.56 0.43
N LEU A 14 -6.83 27.33 -0.36
CA LEU A 14 -8.17 27.79 -0.05
C LEU A 14 -9.19 27.06 -0.90
N LEU A 15 -10.06 26.25 -0.30
CA LEU A 15 -11.13 25.54 -1.00
C LEU A 15 -12.48 26.25 -0.73
N PRO A 16 -13.18 26.74 -1.78
CA PRO A 16 -14.59 27.12 -1.65
C PRO A 16 -15.43 25.94 -1.16
N THR A 17 -16.34 26.16 -0.21
CA THR A 17 -17.21 25.09 0.34
C THR A 17 -18.10 24.43 -0.72
N GLN A 18 -18.36 25.11 -1.85
CA GLN A 18 -19.15 24.59 -2.96
C GLN A 18 -18.33 24.09 -4.17
N ASN A 19 -17.01 24.34 -4.21
CA ASN A 19 -16.13 23.93 -5.31
C ASN A 19 -14.78 23.49 -4.76
N LEU A 20 -14.49 22.18 -4.80
CA LEU A 20 -13.25 21.56 -4.27
C LEU A 20 -11.99 21.85 -5.13
N ARG A 21 -11.97 22.92 -5.92
CA ARG A 21 -10.77 23.40 -6.60
C ARG A 21 -10.18 24.56 -5.82
N PRO A 22 -8.86 24.62 -5.59
CA PRO A 22 -8.24 25.74 -4.89
C PRO A 22 -8.62 27.07 -5.55
N ALA A 23 -9.26 27.96 -4.79
CA ALA A 23 -9.53 29.33 -5.22
C ALA A 23 -8.25 30.18 -5.19
N SER A 24 -7.30 29.82 -4.32
CA SER A 24 -5.99 30.43 -4.21
C SER A 24 -5.02 29.47 -3.50
N ALA A 25 -3.72 29.62 -3.75
CA ALA A 25 -2.66 28.90 -3.06
C ALA A 25 -1.46 29.83 -2.83
N CYS A 26 -0.77 29.66 -1.69
CA CYS A 26 0.47 30.38 -1.38
C CYS A 26 1.42 29.51 -0.55
N ILE A 27 2.67 29.97 -0.42
CA ILE A 27 3.67 29.38 0.48
C ILE A 27 3.89 30.38 1.61
N SER A 28 3.90 29.90 2.85
CA SER A 28 4.22 30.73 4.01
C SER A 28 5.69 31.19 4.00
N ASP A 29 5.96 32.36 4.56
CA ASP A 29 7.33 32.82 4.78
C ASP A 29 8.04 32.02 5.91
N LEU A 30 9.29 32.39 6.20
CA LEU A 30 10.12 31.74 7.22
C LEU A 30 9.60 31.96 8.65
N ASP A 31 8.79 33.00 8.88
CA ASP A 31 8.11 33.24 10.15
C ASP A 31 6.72 32.57 10.18
N GLY A 32 6.38 31.81 9.13
CA GLY A 32 5.12 31.12 8.96
C GLY A 32 3.98 32.02 8.50
N ARG A 33 4.21 33.30 8.21
CA ARG A 33 3.14 34.20 7.76
C ARG A 33 2.77 33.89 6.31
N PHE A 34 1.50 34.00 6.01
CA PHE A 34 0.97 33.84 4.66
C PHE A 34 -0.06 34.93 4.35
N GLU A 35 -0.24 35.18 3.06
CA GLU A 35 -1.24 36.11 2.57
C GLU A 35 -1.97 35.56 1.35
N LEU A 36 -3.29 35.53 1.45
CA LEU A 36 -4.20 35.13 0.37
C LEU A 36 -4.93 36.40 -0.11
N ARG A 37 -4.94 36.62 -1.43
CA ARG A 37 -5.46 37.83 -2.08
C ARG A 37 -6.51 37.48 -3.14
N GLY A 38 -7.36 38.46 -3.47
CA GLY A 38 -8.35 38.32 -4.54
C GLY A 38 -9.57 37.47 -4.17
N LEU A 39 -9.85 37.33 -2.88
CA LEU A 39 -11.00 36.57 -2.38
C LEU A 39 -12.24 37.48 -2.34
N GLY A 40 -13.33 37.02 -2.93
CA GLY A 40 -14.64 37.66 -2.79
C GLY A 40 -15.32 37.26 -1.47
N PRO A 41 -16.49 37.84 -1.17
CA PRO A 41 -17.30 37.40 -0.04
C PRO A 41 -17.72 35.93 -0.19
N GLY A 42 -17.65 35.17 0.90
CA GLY A 42 -17.99 33.74 0.90
C GLY A 42 -17.39 32.97 2.08
N GLU A 43 -17.76 31.69 2.17
CA GLU A 43 -17.19 30.74 3.13
C GLU A 43 -16.05 29.96 2.49
N TYR A 44 -14.98 29.80 3.25
CA TYR A 44 -13.75 29.18 2.81
C TYR A 44 -13.19 28.22 3.86
N LEU A 45 -12.67 27.09 3.40
CA LEU A 45 -11.78 26.23 4.17
C LEU A 45 -10.34 26.57 3.80
N ILE A 46 -9.55 26.99 4.79
CA ILE A 46 -8.10 27.19 4.63
C ILE A 46 -7.40 25.94 5.14
N VAL A 47 -6.56 25.34 4.29
CA VAL A 47 -5.79 24.14 4.61
C VAL A 47 -4.30 24.47 4.48
N ALA A 48 -3.55 24.37 5.57
CA ALA A 48 -2.10 24.38 5.55
C ALA A 48 -1.56 22.95 5.57
N ARG A 49 -0.58 22.66 4.72
CA ARG A 49 0.10 21.37 4.62
C ARG A 49 1.58 21.54 4.88
N GLN A 50 2.16 20.65 5.68
CA GLN A 50 3.59 20.57 5.94
C GLN A 50 3.99 19.10 6.07
N GLU A 51 4.72 18.56 5.10
CA GLU A 51 5.04 17.13 5.03
C GLU A 51 3.77 16.26 5.20
N TYR A 52 3.71 15.42 6.24
CA TYR A 52 2.56 14.57 6.55
C TYR A 52 1.57 15.19 7.54
N GLN A 53 1.70 16.49 7.79
CA GLN A 53 0.84 17.26 8.67
C GLN A 53 -0.09 18.17 7.88
N LEU A 54 -1.25 18.38 8.48
CA LEU A 54 -2.33 19.19 7.95
C LEU A 54 -3.01 19.95 9.09
N ALA A 55 -3.28 21.23 8.85
CA ALA A 55 -4.02 22.11 9.74
C ALA A 55 -5.11 22.82 8.95
N GLU A 56 -6.29 22.98 9.54
CA GLU A 56 -7.46 23.55 8.87
C GLU A 56 -8.10 24.65 9.70
N SER A 57 -8.65 25.65 9.03
CA SER A 57 -9.53 26.65 9.65
C SER A 57 -10.63 27.07 8.68
N PHE A 58 -11.85 27.17 9.19
CA PHE A 58 -12.97 27.77 8.47
C PHE A 58 -12.94 29.29 8.62
N VAL A 59 -13.20 29.99 7.52
CA VAL A 59 -13.23 31.45 7.47
C VAL A 59 -14.41 31.91 6.63
N THR A 60 -15.13 32.90 7.15
CA THR A 60 -16.17 33.62 6.41
C THR A 60 -15.64 35.02 6.07
N ILE A 61 -15.69 35.37 4.79
CA ILE A 61 -15.38 36.72 4.30
C ILE A 61 -16.70 37.41 4.02
N GLU A 62 -17.00 38.48 4.75
CA GLU A 62 -18.17 39.30 4.49
C GLU A 62 -17.85 40.40 3.47
N SER A 63 -18.90 41.05 2.93
CA SER A 63 -18.70 42.14 1.96
C SER A 63 -17.90 43.28 2.60
N ASN A 64 -16.67 43.48 2.13
CA ASN A 64 -15.68 44.45 2.62
C ASN A 64 -15.06 44.19 4.01
N GLU A 65 -15.26 43.01 4.60
CA GLU A 65 -14.65 42.66 5.89
C GLU A 65 -14.10 41.23 5.85
N ALA A 66 -12.78 41.12 5.73
CA ALA A 66 -12.07 39.86 5.97
C ALA A 66 -11.62 39.85 7.44
N PRO A 67 -11.57 38.68 8.09
CA PRO A 67 -11.07 38.61 9.46
C PRO A 67 -9.62 39.10 9.55
N ASP A 68 -9.31 39.82 10.63
CA ASP A 68 -8.00 40.45 10.86
C ASP A 68 -6.85 39.43 10.87
N ARG A 69 -7.12 38.19 11.31
CA ARG A 69 -6.12 37.13 11.46
C ARG A 69 -6.75 35.74 11.39
N VAL A 70 -6.03 34.82 10.76
CA VAL A 70 -6.30 33.38 10.80
C VAL A 70 -5.04 32.70 11.32
N ASP A 71 -5.19 31.84 12.32
CA ASP A 71 -4.10 31.03 12.86
C ASP A 71 -4.32 29.57 12.46
N LEU A 72 -3.31 28.98 11.83
CA LEU A 72 -3.29 27.55 11.49
C LEU A 72 -2.26 26.87 12.37
N VAL A 73 -2.73 25.99 13.25
CA VAL A 73 -1.89 25.28 14.22
C VAL A 73 -1.87 23.80 13.88
N PHE A 74 -0.70 23.26 13.56
CA PHE A 74 -0.52 21.82 13.43
C PHE A 74 -0.65 21.16 14.80
N ALA A 75 -1.45 20.10 14.87
CA ALA A 75 -1.52 19.27 16.06
C ALA A 75 -0.18 18.59 16.32
N ALA A 76 0.10 18.22 17.58
CA ALA A 76 1.33 17.48 17.91
C ALA A 76 1.42 16.21 17.04
N PRO A 77 2.48 16.04 16.23
CA PRO A 77 2.57 14.93 15.30
C PRO A 77 2.68 13.61 16.05
N GLY A 78 2.04 12.58 15.52
CA GLY A 78 2.24 11.20 15.95
C GLY A 78 3.20 10.46 15.04
N ALA A 79 3.44 9.20 15.38
CA ALA A 79 4.23 8.27 14.58
C ALA A 79 3.49 6.95 14.40
N LEU A 80 3.75 6.25 13.31
CA LEU A 80 3.29 4.89 13.10
C LEU A 80 4.50 3.97 12.95
N ARG A 81 4.55 2.93 13.79
CA ARG A 81 5.47 1.80 13.65
C ARG A 81 4.72 0.59 13.12
N ILE A 82 5.21 0.01 12.04
CA ILE A 82 4.63 -1.18 11.43
C ILE A 82 5.66 -2.30 11.50
N HIS A 83 5.25 -3.45 12.02
CA HIS A 83 6.03 -4.68 11.95
C HIS A 83 5.44 -5.58 10.86
N VAL A 84 6.26 -5.94 9.88
CA VAL A 84 5.88 -6.78 8.75
C VAL A 84 6.45 -8.18 8.96
N LEU A 85 5.56 -9.15 9.13
CA LEU A 85 5.86 -10.54 9.37
C LEU A 85 5.29 -11.42 8.26
N ASP A 86 5.83 -12.61 8.09
CA ASP A 86 5.17 -13.68 7.35
C ASP A 86 4.26 -14.54 8.26
N THR A 87 3.48 -15.44 7.67
CA THR A 87 2.62 -16.39 8.42
C THR A 87 3.39 -17.40 9.28
N ARG A 88 4.73 -17.42 9.19
CA ARG A 88 5.64 -18.17 10.07
C ARG A 88 6.28 -17.27 11.13
N THR A 89 5.80 -16.04 11.30
CA THR A 89 6.29 -15.03 12.25
C THR A 89 7.72 -14.55 11.98
N LEU A 90 8.23 -14.74 10.76
CA LEU A 90 9.54 -14.24 10.36
C LEU A 90 9.42 -12.81 9.82
N PRO A 91 10.35 -11.90 10.17
CA PRO A 91 10.33 -10.54 9.65
C PRO A 91 10.58 -10.51 8.15
N LEU A 92 9.82 -9.65 7.46
CA LEU A 92 9.92 -9.46 6.01
C LEU A 92 10.52 -8.10 5.68
N SER A 93 11.67 -8.11 5.01
CA SER A 93 12.35 -6.90 4.55
C SER A 93 11.93 -6.50 3.13
N GLY A 94 11.97 -5.21 2.83
CA GLY A 94 11.72 -4.69 1.48
C GLY A 94 10.24 -4.62 1.09
N VAL A 95 9.31 -4.92 1.99
CA VAL A 95 7.87 -4.73 1.80
C VAL A 95 7.55 -3.24 1.93
N GLY A 96 7.04 -2.65 0.85
CA GLY A 96 6.53 -1.28 0.85
C GLY A 96 5.12 -1.18 1.42
N VAL A 97 4.79 -0.02 1.97
CA VAL A 97 3.43 0.36 2.37
C VAL A 97 3.12 1.77 1.90
N TYR A 98 1.84 2.01 1.62
CA TYR A 98 1.26 3.31 1.36
C TYR A 98 0.18 3.60 2.40
N LEU A 99 0.14 4.81 2.93
CA LEU A 99 -0.88 5.26 3.87
C LEU A 99 -1.81 6.27 3.18
N ALA A 100 -3.11 6.11 3.41
CA ALA A 100 -4.13 7.08 3.01
C ALA A 100 -4.95 7.49 4.23
N ARG A 101 -5.25 8.78 4.40
CA ARG A 101 -6.17 9.21 5.46
C ARG A 101 -7.60 8.76 5.16
N CYS A 102 -8.32 8.34 6.19
CA CYS A 102 -9.73 7.92 6.07
C CYS A 102 -10.70 9.09 5.86
N ASP A 103 -10.34 10.29 6.30
CA ASP A 103 -11.14 11.51 6.17
C ASP A 103 -11.11 12.12 4.75
N GLY A 104 -10.36 11.50 3.83
CA GLY A 104 -10.23 11.97 2.45
C GLY A 104 -9.35 13.21 2.31
N ALA A 105 -8.73 13.69 3.38
CA ALA A 105 -7.74 14.75 3.30
C ALA A 105 -6.54 14.26 2.48
N ASP A 106 -6.23 14.99 1.40
CA ASP A 106 -5.17 14.62 0.48
C ASP A 106 -3.80 14.96 1.06
N ILE A 107 -3.21 14.00 1.78
CA ILE A 107 -1.79 14.00 2.11
C ILE A 107 -1.15 12.93 1.22
N SER A 108 -0.65 13.38 0.08
CA SER A 108 -0.02 12.51 -0.91
C SER A 108 1.34 12.00 -0.42
N GLY A 109 1.68 10.76 -0.77
CA GLY A 109 3.06 10.25 -0.69
C GLY A 109 3.51 9.70 0.66
N ILE A 110 2.60 9.48 1.62
CA ILE A 110 2.96 8.80 2.88
C ILE A 110 3.25 7.33 2.55
N SER A 111 4.52 6.95 2.58
CA SER A 111 4.96 5.59 2.29
C SER A 111 6.18 5.21 3.13
N GLY A 112 6.44 3.91 3.22
CA GLY A 112 7.61 3.38 3.90
C GLY A 112 7.94 1.98 3.39
N THR A 113 9.17 1.54 3.64
CA THR A 113 9.63 0.19 3.27
C THR A 113 10.27 -0.45 4.49
N SER A 114 9.95 -1.72 4.71
CA SER A 114 10.45 -2.49 5.86
C SER A 114 11.96 -2.71 5.79
N ASP A 115 12.62 -2.50 6.92
CA ASP A 115 14.04 -2.77 7.11
C ASP A 115 14.34 -4.28 7.25
N HIS A 116 15.58 -4.65 7.62
CA HIS A 116 15.97 -6.05 7.77
C HIS A 116 15.30 -6.77 8.97
N ASN A 117 14.72 -6.01 9.91
CA ASN A 117 13.94 -6.52 11.03
C ASN A 117 12.44 -6.51 10.72
N GLY A 118 12.04 -6.18 9.49
CA GLY A 118 10.63 -6.08 9.12
C GLY A 118 9.96 -4.81 9.63
N MET A 119 10.70 -3.81 10.12
CA MET A 119 10.14 -2.61 10.72
C MET A 119 10.02 -1.46 9.72
N ILE A 120 8.91 -0.72 9.80
CA ILE A 120 8.67 0.54 9.11
C ILE A 120 8.33 1.59 10.17
N GLU A 121 9.02 2.73 10.15
CA GLU A 121 8.70 3.88 11.00
C GLU A 121 8.31 5.07 10.12
N ILE A 122 7.15 5.66 10.40
CA ILE A 122 6.63 6.84 9.71
C ILE A 122 6.31 7.89 10.78
N ASP A 123 7.16 8.90 10.89
CA ASP A 123 7.01 10.01 11.84
C ASP A 123 6.28 11.21 11.21
N GLY A 124 5.90 12.17 12.05
CA GLY A 124 5.37 13.46 11.56
C GLY A 124 3.93 13.39 11.06
N LEU A 125 3.17 12.36 11.44
CA LEU A 125 1.79 12.18 10.98
C LEU A 125 0.83 13.11 11.73
N SER A 126 -0.01 13.83 10.99
CA SER A 126 -1.18 14.48 11.60
C SER A 126 -2.05 13.44 12.32
N PRO A 127 -2.60 13.74 13.50
CA PRO A 127 -3.55 12.86 14.15
C PRO A 127 -4.73 12.51 13.24
N GLY A 128 -5.20 11.27 13.31
CA GLY A 128 -6.29 10.79 12.46
C GLY A 128 -6.29 9.29 12.26
N GLU A 129 -7.28 8.83 11.52
CA GLU A 129 -7.40 7.44 11.08
C GLU A 129 -6.77 7.29 9.69
N TYR A 130 -5.92 6.28 9.54
CA TYR A 130 -5.20 5.96 8.32
C TYR A 130 -5.54 4.55 7.85
N VAL A 131 -5.70 4.38 6.54
CA VAL A 131 -5.66 3.08 5.87
C VAL A 131 -4.22 2.78 5.48
N VAL A 132 -3.67 1.70 6.02
CA VAL A 132 -2.37 1.12 5.62
C VAL A 132 -2.62 0.12 4.50
N LYS A 133 -1.97 0.34 3.37
CA LYS A 133 -2.03 -0.52 2.18
C LYS A 133 -0.61 -1.03 1.89
N PRO A 134 -0.31 -2.31 2.12
CA PRO A 134 0.95 -2.85 1.67
C PRO A 134 1.01 -2.81 0.14
N THR A 135 2.15 -2.39 -0.39
CA THR A 135 2.44 -2.37 -1.82
C THR A 135 3.34 -3.57 -2.10
N ALA A 136 2.72 -4.73 -2.32
CA ALA A 136 3.46 -5.93 -2.66
C ALA A 136 4.03 -5.81 -4.07
N ALA A 137 5.25 -6.30 -4.25
CA ALA A 137 5.78 -6.63 -5.56
C ALA A 137 5.54 -8.12 -5.86
N GLY A 138 5.26 -8.46 -7.12
CA GLY A 138 5.24 -9.85 -7.59
C GLY A 138 3.99 -10.64 -7.21
N VAL A 139 4.15 -11.89 -6.79
CA VAL A 139 3.06 -12.87 -6.60
C VAL A 139 2.06 -12.46 -5.50
N LEU A 140 2.48 -11.61 -4.58
CA LEU A 140 1.62 -11.09 -3.52
C LEU A 140 0.70 -9.94 -3.99
N ASP A 141 0.93 -9.40 -5.20
CA ASP A 141 0.05 -8.37 -5.76
C ASP A 141 -1.40 -8.88 -5.89
N GLY A 142 -2.35 -8.07 -5.43
CA GLY A 142 -3.77 -8.43 -5.36
C GLY A 142 -4.16 -9.37 -4.19
N VAL A 143 -3.21 -10.05 -3.54
CA VAL A 143 -3.47 -10.95 -2.40
C VAL A 143 -3.58 -10.16 -1.10
N ILE A 144 -2.89 -9.04 -1.01
CA ILE A 144 -2.67 -8.28 0.24
C ILE A 144 -3.55 -7.03 0.36
N ASN A 145 -4.65 -6.96 -0.40
CA ASN A 145 -5.48 -5.75 -0.53
C ASN A 145 -6.50 -5.53 0.60
N SER A 146 -6.33 -6.16 1.77
CA SER A 146 -7.21 -5.87 2.90
C SER A 146 -6.85 -4.50 3.48
N PRO A 147 -7.77 -3.51 3.47
CA PRO A 147 -7.48 -2.20 4.03
C PRO A 147 -7.38 -2.32 5.56
N HIS A 148 -6.18 -2.12 6.09
CA HIS A 148 -5.97 -2.08 7.52
C HIS A 148 -6.12 -0.66 8.04
N ARG A 149 -6.88 -0.45 9.11
CA ARG A 149 -7.08 0.88 9.68
C ARG A 149 -6.32 1.04 10.99
N VAL A 150 -5.67 2.18 11.15
CA VAL A 150 -4.93 2.54 12.37
C VAL A 150 -5.21 3.98 12.75
N ILE A 151 -5.33 4.22 14.05
CA ILE A 151 -5.52 5.56 14.60
C ILE A 151 -4.18 6.07 15.13
N VAL A 152 -3.72 7.20 14.60
CA VAL A 152 -2.58 7.93 15.12
C VAL A 152 -3.09 9.06 16.00
N ALA A 153 -2.78 9.02 17.30
CA ALA A 153 -3.18 10.05 18.25
C ALA A 153 -2.12 11.16 18.37
N ALA A 154 -2.54 12.35 18.78
CA ALA A 154 -1.65 13.51 18.93
C ALA A 154 -0.48 13.24 19.88
N GLY A 155 0.74 13.43 19.39
CA GLY A 155 1.98 13.21 20.13
C GLY A 155 2.21 11.76 20.57
N ARG A 156 1.54 10.79 19.95
CA ARG A 156 1.63 9.36 20.33
C ARG A 156 2.09 8.50 19.15
N ASN A 157 2.74 7.40 19.51
CA ASN A 157 3.15 6.38 18.56
C ASN A 157 2.05 5.31 18.52
N ALA A 158 1.59 4.99 17.32
CA ALA A 158 0.76 3.84 17.05
C ALA A 158 1.65 2.68 16.60
N GLU A 159 1.27 1.47 16.98
CA GLU A 159 1.92 0.23 16.57
C GLU A 159 0.93 -0.60 15.77
N PHE A 160 1.41 -1.21 14.69
CA PHE A 160 0.60 -1.99 13.78
C PHE A 160 1.38 -3.20 13.26
N GLU A 161 0.71 -4.31 13.01
CA GLU A 161 1.33 -5.52 12.47
C GLU A 161 0.67 -5.89 11.14
N ILE A 162 1.50 -6.19 10.13
CA ILE A 162 1.08 -6.76 8.86
C ILE A 162 1.62 -8.18 8.79
N VAL A 163 0.72 -9.15 8.59
CA VAL A 163 1.10 -10.54 8.36
C VAL A 163 0.84 -10.90 6.89
N LEU A 164 1.89 -11.25 6.17
CA LEU A 164 1.84 -11.67 4.77
C LEU A 164 2.02 -13.18 4.62
N PRO A 165 1.53 -13.81 3.54
CA PRO A 165 1.84 -15.21 3.29
C PRO A 165 3.34 -15.47 3.20
N ALA A 166 3.80 -16.47 3.95
CA ALA A 166 5.13 -17.03 3.81
C ALA A 166 5.31 -17.65 2.41
N LEU A 167 6.16 -17.05 1.59
CA LEU A 167 6.45 -17.59 0.26
C LEU A 167 7.35 -18.84 0.35
N VAL A 168 7.11 -19.80 -0.55
CA VAL A 168 7.86 -21.07 -0.62
C VAL A 168 8.50 -21.27 -1.99
N GLU A 169 9.53 -22.11 -2.02
CA GLU A 169 10.09 -22.66 -3.25
C GLU A 169 9.52 -24.07 -3.47
N LEU A 170 8.95 -24.28 -4.64
CA LEU A 170 8.20 -25.48 -5.01
C LEU A 170 8.91 -26.21 -6.15
N HIS A 171 9.37 -27.43 -5.85
CA HIS A 171 9.94 -28.37 -6.80
C HIS A 171 8.87 -29.39 -7.17
N LEU A 172 8.57 -29.52 -8.45
CA LEU A 172 7.56 -30.42 -8.98
C LEU A 172 8.18 -31.46 -9.87
N LEU A 173 7.78 -32.73 -9.72
CA LEU A 173 7.86 -33.71 -10.80
C LEU A 173 6.52 -33.70 -11.54
N VAL A 174 6.53 -33.24 -12.79
CA VAL A 174 5.31 -33.11 -13.60
C VAL A 174 5.13 -34.34 -14.48
N LEU A 175 3.96 -34.95 -14.39
CA LEU A 175 3.60 -36.17 -15.11
C LEU A 175 2.36 -35.93 -15.98
N VAL A 176 2.26 -36.62 -17.11
CA VAL A 176 1.02 -36.80 -17.88
C VAL A 176 0.85 -38.31 -18.07
N ASP A 177 -0.29 -38.85 -17.63
CA ASP A 177 -0.58 -40.29 -17.66
C ASP A 177 0.55 -41.12 -16.99
N GLY A 178 1.10 -40.61 -15.88
CA GLY A 178 2.21 -41.23 -15.14
C GLY A 178 3.59 -41.14 -15.81
N VAL A 179 3.73 -40.48 -16.96
CA VAL A 179 5.00 -40.29 -17.67
C VAL A 179 5.56 -38.89 -17.43
N PRO A 180 6.86 -38.72 -17.10
CA PRO A 180 7.46 -37.41 -16.94
C PRO A 180 7.32 -36.51 -18.16
N LEU A 181 6.79 -35.31 -17.93
CA LEU A 181 6.58 -34.30 -18.96
C LEU A 181 7.89 -33.54 -19.20
N ALA A 182 8.76 -34.05 -20.06
CA ALA A 182 10.10 -33.50 -20.24
C ALA A 182 10.17 -32.28 -21.18
N THR A 183 10.92 -31.23 -20.80
CA THR A 183 11.26 -30.05 -21.63
C THR A 183 10.09 -29.18 -22.10
N GLU A 184 8.96 -29.22 -21.41
CA GLU A 184 7.71 -28.55 -21.78
C GLU A 184 7.43 -27.31 -20.92
N SER A 185 6.58 -26.41 -21.42
CA SER A 185 6.15 -25.23 -20.65
C SER A 185 4.90 -25.52 -19.85
N VAL A 186 4.93 -25.25 -18.56
CA VAL A 186 3.79 -25.36 -17.63
C VAL A 186 3.47 -24.02 -17.01
N SER A 187 2.23 -23.81 -16.58
CA SER A 187 1.80 -22.58 -15.90
C SER A 187 1.22 -22.92 -14.53
N LEU A 188 1.77 -22.33 -13.48
CA LEU A 188 1.27 -22.44 -12.11
C LEU A 188 0.42 -21.21 -11.80
N ARG A 189 -0.82 -21.42 -11.37
CA ARG A 189 -1.76 -20.34 -11.04
C ARG A 189 -2.23 -20.49 -9.60
N HIS A 190 -2.23 -19.38 -8.87
CA HIS A 190 -2.77 -19.27 -7.51
C HIS A 190 -4.01 -18.35 -7.52
N GLY A 191 -5.18 -18.92 -7.24
CA GLY A 191 -6.45 -18.18 -7.24
C GLY A 191 -6.76 -17.41 -8.53
N THR A 192 -7.25 -16.17 -8.39
CA THR A 192 -7.48 -15.23 -9.50
C THR A 192 -6.22 -14.45 -9.89
N SER A 193 -5.13 -14.58 -9.13
CA SER A 193 -3.90 -13.80 -9.24
C SER A 193 -2.97 -14.30 -10.37
N ALA A 194 -1.79 -13.67 -10.45
CA ALA A 194 -0.76 -13.91 -11.46
C ALA A 194 -0.40 -15.39 -11.64
N SER A 195 -0.17 -15.79 -12.89
CA SER A 195 0.40 -17.09 -13.22
C SER A 195 1.92 -17.01 -13.34
N GLN A 196 2.60 -18.03 -12.83
CA GLN A 196 4.02 -18.23 -13.05
C GLN A 196 4.21 -19.24 -14.17
N LYS A 197 5.07 -18.95 -15.14
CA LYS A 197 5.47 -19.93 -16.16
C LYS A 197 6.72 -20.66 -15.69
N GLY A 198 6.70 -21.98 -15.82
CA GLY A 198 7.85 -22.85 -15.61
C GLY A 198 8.15 -23.64 -16.87
N ARG A 199 9.38 -24.15 -16.96
CA ARG A 199 9.75 -25.15 -17.95
C ARG A 199 10.24 -26.39 -17.22
N THR A 200 9.74 -27.56 -17.60
CA THR A 200 10.24 -28.83 -17.07
C THR A 200 11.60 -29.17 -17.69
N ASP A 201 12.44 -29.90 -16.98
CA ASP A 201 13.70 -30.44 -17.50
C ASP A 201 13.51 -31.80 -18.18
N GLU A 202 14.61 -32.49 -18.53
CA GLU A 202 14.58 -33.81 -19.17
C GLU A 202 13.96 -34.91 -18.29
N THR A 203 13.93 -34.69 -16.97
CA THR A 203 13.34 -35.60 -15.99
C THR A 203 11.91 -35.26 -15.64
N GLY A 204 11.33 -34.22 -16.26
CA GLY A 204 10.01 -33.70 -15.95
C GLY A 204 9.96 -32.80 -14.71
N ALA A 205 11.11 -32.43 -14.15
CA ALA A 205 11.17 -31.58 -12.96
C ALA A 205 11.03 -30.10 -13.31
N ALA A 206 10.28 -29.35 -12.51
CA ALA A 206 10.12 -27.90 -12.62
C ALA A 206 10.26 -27.22 -11.26
N ASN A 207 10.82 -26.02 -11.23
CA ASN A 207 10.98 -25.23 -10.00
C ASN A 207 10.24 -23.89 -10.10
N PHE A 208 9.45 -23.57 -9.08
CA PHE A 208 8.72 -22.32 -8.92
C PHE A 208 9.13 -21.65 -7.62
N LYS A 209 9.62 -20.41 -7.71
CA LYS A 209 10.00 -19.61 -6.54
C LYS A 209 8.92 -18.61 -6.19
N GLY A 210 8.78 -18.32 -4.90
CA GLY A 210 7.86 -17.29 -4.45
C GLY A 210 6.39 -17.74 -4.55
N VAL A 211 6.11 -19.02 -4.39
CA VAL A 211 4.75 -19.57 -4.44
C VAL A 211 4.07 -19.30 -3.11
N ILE A 212 2.78 -18.93 -3.15
CA ILE A 212 1.96 -18.80 -1.95
C ILE A 212 1.44 -20.20 -1.56
N PRO A 213 1.63 -20.66 -0.30
CA PRO A 213 1.05 -21.89 0.20
C PRO A 213 -0.48 -21.95 0.05
N GLY A 214 -1.01 -23.15 -0.13
CA GLY A 214 -2.42 -23.43 -0.32
C GLY A 214 -2.74 -23.96 -1.73
N ALA A 215 -4.01 -23.89 -2.10
CA ALA A 215 -4.51 -24.47 -3.34
C ALA A 215 -3.99 -23.72 -4.58
N VAL A 216 -3.27 -24.44 -5.44
CA VAL A 216 -2.77 -23.97 -6.73
C VAL A 216 -3.23 -24.90 -7.84
N ARG A 217 -3.22 -24.38 -9.06
CA ARG A 217 -3.49 -25.14 -10.27
C ARG A 217 -2.29 -25.10 -11.19
N LEU A 218 -1.77 -26.26 -11.55
CA LEU A 218 -0.77 -26.40 -12.60
C LEU A 218 -1.49 -26.73 -13.90
N THR A 219 -1.18 -26.02 -14.99
CA THR A 219 -1.74 -26.29 -16.30
C THR A 219 -0.66 -26.50 -17.36
N TYR A 220 -0.99 -27.31 -18.35
CA TYR A 220 -0.18 -27.59 -19.52
C TYR A 220 -1.07 -27.51 -20.77
N GLU A 221 -0.56 -26.96 -21.85
CA GLU A 221 -1.25 -26.92 -23.14
C GLU A 221 -0.32 -27.33 -24.27
N LYS A 222 -0.77 -28.25 -25.12
CA LYS A 222 -0.05 -28.67 -26.32
C LYS A 222 -1.02 -28.98 -27.44
N ALA A 223 -0.76 -28.42 -28.61
CA ALA A 223 -1.55 -28.67 -29.83
C ALA A 223 -3.07 -28.51 -29.62
N GLY A 224 -3.48 -27.51 -28.83
CA GLY A 224 -4.88 -27.21 -28.54
C GLY A 224 -5.55 -28.10 -27.48
N LYS A 225 -4.84 -29.09 -26.92
CA LYS A 225 -5.28 -29.88 -25.77
C LYS A 225 -4.73 -29.28 -24.48
N LYS A 226 -5.50 -29.35 -23.41
CA LYS A 226 -5.15 -28.82 -22.09
C LYS A 226 -5.17 -29.92 -21.04
N TRP A 227 -4.28 -29.81 -20.08
CA TRP A 227 -4.24 -30.65 -18.90
C TRP A 227 -4.08 -29.80 -17.65
N GLU A 228 -4.61 -30.28 -16.52
CA GLU A 228 -4.46 -29.62 -15.22
C GLU A 228 -4.23 -30.59 -14.07
N ALA A 229 -3.60 -30.09 -13.02
CA ALA A 229 -3.55 -30.72 -11.70
C ALA A 229 -3.84 -29.66 -10.64
N SER A 230 -4.61 -30.03 -9.61
CA SER A 230 -4.77 -29.23 -8.40
C SER A 230 -3.79 -29.73 -7.34
N LEU A 231 -3.05 -28.82 -6.74
CA LEU A 231 -2.07 -29.11 -5.70
C LEU A 231 -2.42 -28.27 -4.47
N ASP A 232 -2.23 -28.83 -3.28
CA ASP A 232 -2.25 -28.06 -2.04
C ASP A 232 -0.81 -27.93 -1.54
N ILE A 233 -0.29 -26.70 -1.53
CA ILE A 233 1.12 -26.42 -1.23
C ILE A 233 1.27 -26.19 0.28
N PRO A 234 2.03 -27.01 1.02
CA PRO A 234 2.27 -26.81 2.44
C PRO A 234 3.06 -25.53 2.73
N ASN A 235 2.90 -24.99 3.94
CA ASN A 235 3.64 -23.82 4.41
C ASN A 235 5.02 -24.19 4.98
N ASP A 236 5.85 -24.85 4.19
CA ASP A 236 7.24 -25.18 4.54
C ASP A 236 8.17 -24.65 3.42
N PRO A 237 9.29 -23.97 3.76
CA PRO A 237 10.14 -23.24 2.81
C PRO A 237 10.50 -23.96 1.51
N LEU A 238 10.68 -25.28 1.55
CA LEU A 238 11.05 -26.09 0.39
C LEU A 238 10.13 -27.29 0.26
N GLN A 239 9.39 -27.35 -0.85
CA GLN A 239 8.42 -28.41 -1.12
C GLN A 239 8.80 -29.22 -2.35
N SER A 240 8.72 -30.54 -2.24
CA SER A 240 8.85 -31.45 -3.38
C SER A 240 7.56 -32.25 -3.53
N LEU A 241 6.84 -32.05 -4.64
CA LEU A 241 5.56 -32.70 -4.90
C LEU A 241 5.53 -33.34 -6.29
N ASN A 242 4.67 -34.33 -6.47
CA ASN A 242 4.32 -34.86 -7.79
C ASN A 242 3.04 -34.17 -8.28
N ALA A 243 3.02 -33.79 -9.56
CA ALA A 243 1.85 -33.22 -10.22
C ALA A 243 1.47 -34.10 -11.40
N ASP A 244 0.45 -34.94 -11.23
CA ASP A 244 -0.10 -35.78 -12.30
C ASP A 244 -1.23 -35.03 -13.02
N LEU A 245 -0.92 -34.56 -14.22
CA LEU A 245 -1.81 -33.72 -15.02
C LEU A 245 -2.86 -34.58 -15.71
N GLN A 246 -4.12 -34.22 -15.50
CA GLN A 246 -5.28 -34.87 -16.11
C GLN A 246 -5.82 -34.01 -17.27
N PRO A 247 -6.34 -34.60 -18.37
CA PRO A 247 -6.94 -33.85 -19.46
C PRO A 247 -8.08 -32.95 -18.95
N MET A 248 -8.15 -31.72 -19.47
CA MET A 248 -9.32 -30.86 -19.30
C MET A 248 -10.31 -31.16 -20.43
N ASP A 249 -11.52 -31.57 -20.07
CA ASP A 249 -12.64 -31.74 -21.00
C ASP A 249 -13.09 -30.41 -21.65
#